data_AF-A0A075JIE5-F1
#
_entry.id   AF-A0A075JIE5-F1
#
_cell.length_a   1.000
_cell.length_b   1.000
_cell.length_c   1.000
_cell.angle_alpha   90.00
_cell.angle_beta   90.00
_cell.angle_gamma   90.00
#
_symmetry.space_group_name_H-M   'P 1'
#
loop_
_entity.id
_entity.type
_entity.pdbx_description
1 polymer ?
#
loop_
_entity_poly.entity_id
_entity_poly.type
_entity_poly.pdbx_seq_one_letter_code
_entity_poly.pdbx_strand_id
1 'polypeptide(L)'
;MIFAIVLVPFIVVLVYLIGELALLLLLVPLLALTRFVFRRPWAVCVSRRGRVLHEERCPTFSAARARRGDLAQAVRTGTWRELPRQH
;
A
#
# COMPACT_ATOMS: atom_id res chain seq x y z
N MET A 1 1.02 26.88 38.58
CA MET A 1 0.72 25.44 38.81
C MET A 1 -0.40 24.92 37.93
N ILE A 2 -1.57 25.58 37.85
CA ILE A 2 -2.71 25.12 37.02
C ILE A 2 -2.32 24.88 35.56
N PHE A 3 -1.48 25.74 34.99
CA PHE A 3 -1.00 25.60 33.62
C PHE A 3 -0.22 24.29 33.40
N ALA A 4 0.60 23.87 34.36
CA ALA A 4 1.32 22.59 34.28
C ALA A 4 0.37 21.39 34.41
N ILE A 5 -0.68 21.50 35.23
CA ILE A 5 -1.68 20.44 35.41
C ILE A 5 -2.43 20.14 34.10
N VAL A 6 -2.65 21.15 33.26
CA VAL A 6 -3.33 20.99 31.96
C VAL A 6 -2.34 20.70 30.83
N LEU A 7 -1.17 21.33 30.86
CA LEU A 7 -0.19 21.22 29.79
C LEU A 7 0.50 19.85 29.77
N VAL A 8 0.81 19.28 30.94
CA VAL A 8 1.45 17.95 31.04
C VAL A 8 0.62 16.84 30.39
N PRO A 9 -0.67 16.63 30.72
CA PRO A 9 -1.46 15.57 30.09
C PRO A 9 -1.63 15.82 28.58
N PHE A 10 -1.71 17.07 28.13
CA PHE A 10 -1.74 17.38 26.71
C PHE A 10 -0.46 16.96 25.99
N ILE A 11 0.70 17.24 26.57
CA ILE A 11 2.00 16.81 26.03
C ILE A 11 2.09 15.28 26.01
N VAL A 12 1.65 14.61 27.07
CA VAL A 12 1.66 13.13 27.14
C VAL A 12 0.80 12.54 26.02
N VAL A 13 -0.41 13.06 25.81
CA VAL A 13 -1.29 12.62 24.72
C VAL A 13 -0.66 12.89 23.36
N LEU A 14 -0.05 14.07 23.18
CA LEU A 14 0.60 14.43 21.92
C LEU A 14 1.78 13.50 21.61
N VAL A 15 2.64 13.22 22.60
CA VAL A 15 3.77 12.29 22.46
C VAL A 15 3.26 10.89 22.15
N TYR A 16 2.19 10.44 22.80
CA TYR A 16 1.58 9.14 22.52
C TYR A 16 1.09 9.05 21.07
N LEU A 17 0.36 10.07 20.58
CA LEU A 17 -0.09 10.12 19.19
C LEU A 17 1.07 10.11 18.19
N ILE A 18 2.12 10.90 18.44
CA ILE A 18 3.29 10.93 17.56
C ILE A 18 4.01 9.59 17.57
N GLY A 19 4.12 8.95 18.74
CA GLY A 19 4.71 7.62 18.90
C GLY A 19 3.94 6.55 18.12
N GLU A 20 2.62 6.56 18.20
CA GLU A 20 1.77 5.63 17.45
C GLU A 20 1.88 5.85 15.94
N LEU A 21 1.86 7.10 15.49
CA LEU A 21 2.05 7.43 14.08
C LEU A 21 3.44 7.00 13.59
N ALA A 22 4.48 7.24 14.38
CA ALA A 22 5.84 6.82 14.07
C ALA A 22 5.95 5.29 14.00
N LEU A 23 5.28 4.57 14.91
CA LEU A 23 5.24 3.11 14.91
C LEU A 23 4.51 2.57 13.69
N LEU A 24 3.37 3.15 13.32
CA LEU A 24 2.65 2.82 12.08
C LEU A 24 3.51 3.10 10.86
N LEU A 25 4.20 4.24 10.84
CA LEU A 25 5.10 4.60 9.74
C LEU A 25 6.30 3.65 9.67
N LEU A 26 6.82 3.18 10.81
CA LEU A 26 7.89 2.18 10.89
C LEU A 26 7.40 0.77 10.51
N LEU A 27 6.11 0.47 10.69
CA LEU A 27 5.53 -0.79 10.27
C LEU A 27 5.54 -0.94 8.75
N VAL A 28 5.35 0.15 8.00
CA VAL A 28 5.37 0.14 6.53
C VAL A 28 6.70 -0.40 5.95
N PRO A 29 7.90 0.13 6.29
CA PRO A 29 9.15 -0.41 5.81
C PRO A 29 9.44 -1.81 6.37
N LEU A 30 8.98 -2.15 7.58
CA LEU A 30 9.09 -3.51 8.11
C LEU A 30 8.29 -4.52 7.27
N LEU A 31 7.07 -4.15 6.88
CA LEU A 31 6.23 -4.94 5.96
C LEU A 31 6.83 -5.02 4.57
N ALA A 32 7.43 -3.93 4.06
CA ALA A 32 8.15 -3.96 2.80
C ALA A 32 9.36 -4.90 2.85
N LEU A 33 10.12 -4.87 3.95
CA LEU A 33 11.30 -5.71 4.15
C LEU A 33 10.93 -7.18 4.29
N THR A 34 9.93 -7.51 5.10
CA THR A 34 9.41 -8.89 5.18
C THR A 34 8.93 -9.36 3.81
N ARG A 35 8.17 -8.54 3.07
CA ARG A 35 7.71 -8.90 1.72
C ARG A 35 8.87 -9.13 0.74
N PHE A 36 9.95 -8.37 0.86
CA PHE A 36 11.19 -8.54 0.09
C PHE A 36 11.89 -9.86 0.44
N VAL A 37 12.07 -10.16 1.72
CA VAL A 37 12.68 -11.42 2.21
C VAL A 37 11.87 -12.64 1.78
N PHE A 38 10.54 -12.59 1.91
CA PHE A 38 9.64 -13.67 1.51
C PHE A 38 9.38 -13.74 -0.01
N ARG A 39 10.05 -12.91 -0.83
CA ARG A 39 9.87 -12.81 -2.29
C ARG A 39 8.41 -12.81 -2.72
N ARG A 40 7.51 -12.19 -1.96
CA ARG A 40 6.08 -12.20 -2.30
C ARG A 40 5.83 -11.17 -3.40
N PRO A 41 5.54 -11.59 -4.65
CA PRO A 41 5.30 -10.65 -5.73
C PRO A 41 4.08 -9.79 -5.41
N TRP A 42 4.09 -8.57 -5.91
CA TRP A 42 2.96 -7.66 -5.88
C TRP A 42 1.92 -8.13 -6.90
N ALA A 43 0.80 -8.63 -6.42
CA ALA A 43 -0.32 -9.00 -7.28
C ALA A 43 -1.05 -7.74 -7.74
N VAL A 44 -1.22 -7.58 -9.05
CA VAL A 44 -2.08 -6.57 -9.67
C VAL A 44 -3.28 -7.31 -10.24
N CYS A 45 -4.46 -7.03 -9.69
CA CYS A 45 -5.69 -7.71 -10.10
C CYS A 45 -6.66 -6.73 -10.75
N VAL A 46 -7.25 -7.14 -11.87
CA VAL A 46 -8.42 -6.48 -12.45
C VAL A 46 -9.65 -7.24 -12.00
N SER A 47 -10.56 -6.55 -11.32
CA SER A 47 -11.85 -7.11 -10.90
C SER A 47 -13.01 -6.34 -11.51
N ARG A 48 -14.11 -7.05 -11.77
CA ARG A 48 -15.38 -6.45 -12.20
C ARG A 48 -16.51 -7.10 -11.43
N ARG A 49 -17.33 -6.29 -10.76
CA ARG A 49 -18.45 -6.77 -9.92
C ARG A 49 -18.02 -7.86 -8.91
N GLY A 50 -16.88 -7.65 -8.24
CA GLY A 50 -16.36 -8.58 -7.22
C GLY A 50 -15.75 -9.87 -7.76
N ARG A 51 -15.74 -10.11 -9.08
CA ARG A 51 -15.01 -11.23 -9.69
C ARG A 51 -13.66 -10.76 -10.23
N VAL A 52 -12.60 -11.45 -9.84
CA VAL A 52 -11.26 -11.24 -10.41
C VAL A 52 -11.28 -11.78 -11.84
N LEU A 53 -11.06 -10.90 -12.81
CA LEU A 53 -10.99 -11.21 -14.23
C LEU A 53 -9.57 -11.54 -14.67
N HIS A 54 -8.58 -10.91 -14.02
CA HIS A 54 -7.17 -11.06 -14.34
C HIS A 54 -6.31 -10.79 -13.11
N GLU A 55 -5.25 -11.57 -12.92
CA GLU A 55 -4.25 -11.42 -11.87
C GLU A 55 -2.86 -11.54 -12.50
N GLU A 56 -2.02 -10.53 -12.27
CA GLU A 56 -0.63 -10.45 -12.74
C GLU A 56 0.30 -10.31 -11.53
N ARG A 57 1.45 -10.99 -11.54
CA ARG A 57 2.41 -10.97 -10.43
C ARG A 57 3.63 -10.14 -10.81
N CYS A 58 3.77 -8.97 -10.20
CA CYS A 58 4.91 -8.10 -10.43
C CYS A 58 5.98 -8.29 -9.34
N PRO A 59 7.27 -8.39 -9.68
CA PRO A 59 8.33 -8.61 -8.70
C PRO A 59 8.59 -7.38 -7.80
N THR A 60 8.36 -6.17 -8.31
CA THR A 60 8.64 -4.91 -7.59
C THR A 60 7.40 -4.01 -7.50
N PHE A 61 7.37 -3.16 -6.47
CA PHE A 61 6.28 -2.20 -6.27
C PHE A 61 6.20 -1.17 -7.41
N SER A 62 7.33 -0.70 -7.92
CA SER A 62 7.38 0.22 -9.06
C SER A 62 6.80 -0.41 -10.32
N ALA A 63 7.14 -1.67 -10.61
CA ALA A 63 6.56 -2.41 -11.73
C ALA A 63 5.05 -2.60 -11.56
N ALA A 64 4.60 -2.99 -10.36
CA ALA A 64 3.18 -3.12 -10.06
C ALA A 64 2.41 -1.80 -10.24
N ARG A 65 3.01 -0.67 -9.82
CA ARG A 65 2.42 0.66 -9.96
C ARG A 65 2.30 1.07 -11.43
N ALA A 66 3.35 0.87 -12.22
CA ALA A 66 3.32 1.14 -13.66
C ALA A 66 2.24 0.29 -14.36
N ARG A 67 2.23 -1.02 -14.11
CA ARG A 67 1.23 -1.95 -14.68
C ARG A 67 -0.19 -1.61 -14.27
N ARG A 68 -0.41 -1.18 -13.02
CA ARG A 68 -1.73 -0.71 -12.59
C ARG A 68 -2.19 0.51 -13.39
N GLY A 69 -1.29 1.42 -13.74
CA GLY A 69 -1.56 2.56 -14.62
C GLY A 69 -1.95 2.11 -16.02
N ASP A 70 -1.15 1.23 -16.62
CA ASP A 70 -1.41 0.66 -17.96
C ASP A 70 -2.75 -0.08 -18.01
N LEU A 71 -3.03 -0.92 -17.00
CA LEU A 71 -4.29 -1.66 -16.86
C LEU A 71 -5.47 -0.71 -16.65
N ALA A 72 -5.33 0.35 -15.87
CA ALA A 72 -6.38 1.35 -15.69
C ALA A 72 -6.71 2.07 -17.00
N GLN A 73 -5.69 2.40 -17.80
CA GLN A 73 -5.88 2.99 -19.13
C GLN A 73 -6.54 1.99 -20.09
N ALA A 74 -6.06 0.74 -20.12
CA ALA A 74 -6.63 -0.31 -20.96
C ALA A 74 -8.07 -0.69 -20.58
N VAL A 75 -8.43 -0.60 -19.29
CA VAL A 75 -9.82 -0.77 -18.84
C VAL A 75 -10.69 0.37 -19.33
N ARG A 76 -10.19 1.63 -19.31
CA ARG A 76 -10.90 2.80 -19.83
C ARG A 76 -11.13 2.73 -21.34
N THR A 77 -10.15 2.23 -22.10
CA THR A 77 -10.25 2.06 -23.56
C THR A 77 -10.92 0.75 -23.99
N GLY A 78 -11.19 -0.16 -23.04
CA GLY A 78 -11.80 -1.46 -23.32
C GLY A 78 -10.84 -2.53 -23.86
N THR A 79 -9.56 -2.23 -24.01
CA THR A 79 -8.51 -3.10 -24.58
C THR A 79 -7.77 -3.95 -23.55
N TRP A 80 -8.21 -3.98 -22.28
CA TRP A 80 -7.53 -4.71 -21.21
C TRP A 80 -7.35 -6.23 -21.44
N ARG A 81 -8.15 -6.84 -22.34
CA ARG A 81 -8.01 -8.27 -22.71
C ARG A 81 -6.79 -8.56 -23.59
N GLU A 82 -6.24 -7.53 -24.24
CA GLU A 82 -5.12 -7.67 -25.18
C GLU A 82 -3.75 -7.53 -24.50
N LEU A 83 -3.73 -7.21 -23.20
CA LEU A 83 -2.50 -7.07 -22.45
C LEU A 83 -1.82 -8.43 -22.26
N PRO A 84 -0.52 -8.56 -22.58
CA PRO A 84 0.21 -9.82 -22.45
C PRO A 84 0.29 -10.22 -20.98
N ARG A 85 -0.02 -11.50 -20.70
CA ARG A 85 0.10 -12.07 -19.35
C ARG A 85 1.59 -12.26 -19.05
N GLN A 86 2.12 -11.58 -18.04
CA GLN A 86 3.46 -11.91 -17.55
C GLN A 86 3.35 -13.03 -16.51
N HIS A 87 3.88 -14.20 -16.88
CA HIS A 87 3.94 -15.42 -16.07
C HIS A 87 5.12 -15.39 -15.10
#